data_AF-A0AB33BYS2-F1
#
_entry.id   AF-A0AB33BYS2-F1
#
_cell.length_a   1.000
_cell.length_b   1.000
_cell.length_c   1.000
_cell.angle_alpha   90.00
_cell.angle_beta   90.00
_cell.angle_gamma   90.00
#
_symmetry.space_group_name_H-M   'P 1'
#
loop_
_entity.id
_entity.type
_entity.pdbx_description
1 polymer ?
#
loop_
_entity_poly.entity_id
_entity_poly.type
_entity_poly.pdbx_seq_one_letter_code
_entity_poly.pdbx_strand_id
1 'polypeptide(L)'
;MIFLIDHNLKGHALVFFGAIATQGWLDIVPMQFVTFAEMDLSINIDDRTVWRLAQENQMILLTANRSMEGKDSLEQVLREENTSESLPVITVSNADRLLNDSEYRGRCVESLVEIVLDIDTYRGARRIFIP
;
A
#
# COMPACT_ATOMS: atom_id res chain seq x y z
N MET A 1 4.17 -8.68 7.48
CA MET A 1 3.33 -7.49 7.25
C MET A 1 2.27 -7.80 6.21
N ILE A 2 1.03 -7.38 6.44
CA ILE A 2 -0.07 -7.58 5.49
C ILE A 2 -0.35 -6.25 4.78
N PHE A 3 -0.52 -6.31 3.46
CA PHE A 3 -0.86 -5.17 2.63
C PHE A 3 -2.26 -5.34 2.07
N LEU A 4 -3.10 -4.34 2.29
CA LEU A 4 -4.37 -4.23 1.59
C LEU A 4 -4.12 -3.54 0.25
N ILE A 5 -4.29 -4.29 -0.84
CA ILE A 5 -4.08 -3.83 -2.20
C ILE A 5 -5.33 -3.13 -2.69
N ASP A 6 -5.18 -1.84 -2.97
CA ASP A 6 -6.21 -1.03 -3.58
C ASP A 6 -6.58 -1.57 -4.97
N HIS A 7 -7.85 -1.45 -5.34
CA HIS A 7 -8.38 -1.95 -6.61
C HIS A 7 -7.63 -1.40 -7.83
N ASN A 8 -7.08 -0.18 -7.74
CA ASN A 8 -6.28 0.45 -8.80
C ASN A 8 -4.95 -0.28 -9.09
N LEU A 9 -4.51 -1.15 -8.17
CA LEU A 9 -3.26 -1.89 -8.28
C LEU A 9 -3.46 -3.38 -8.58
N LYS A 10 -4.69 -3.93 -8.62
CA LYS A 10 -4.93 -5.38 -8.64
C LYS A 10 -4.12 -6.16 -9.70
N GLY A 11 -4.00 -5.65 -10.93
CA GLY A 11 -3.19 -6.27 -11.99
C GLY A 11 -1.67 -6.07 -11.83
N HIS A 12 -1.28 -4.91 -11.33
CA HIS A 12 0.12 -4.53 -11.07
C HIS A 12 0.69 -5.27 -9.85
N ALA A 13 -0.15 -5.51 -8.85
CA ALA A 13 0.22 -6.11 -7.56
C ALA A 13 0.71 -7.55 -7.71
N LEU A 14 0.18 -8.32 -8.67
CA LEU A 14 0.67 -9.67 -8.93
C LEU A 14 2.12 -9.67 -9.43
N VAL A 15 2.45 -8.78 -10.38
CA VAL A 15 3.80 -8.63 -10.91
C VAL A 15 4.75 -8.07 -9.84
N PHE A 16 4.26 -7.12 -9.04
CA PHE A 16 5.03 -6.55 -7.95
C PHE A 16 5.35 -7.58 -6.86
N PHE A 17 4.34 -8.33 -6.40
CA PHE A 17 4.52 -9.40 -5.42
C PHE A 17 5.43 -10.52 -5.95
N GLY A 18 5.30 -10.86 -7.23
CA GLY A 18 6.22 -11.77 -7.91
C GLY A 18 7.67 -11.29 -7.86
N ALA A 19 7.92 -9.99 -8.05
CA ALA A 19 9.27 -9.44 -7.94
C ALA A 19 9.83 -9.47 -6.51
N ILE A 20 9.00 -9.23 -5.49
CA ILE A 20 9.39 -9.38 -4.08
C ILE A 20 9.82 -10.84 -3.81
N ALA A 21 9.01 -11.80 -4.27
CA ALA A 21 9.29 -13.22 -4.09
C ALA A 21 10.55 -13.69 -4.83
N THR A 22 10.73 -13.32 -6.10
CA THR A 22 11.89 -13.76 -6.89
C THR A 22 13.20 -13.16 -6.43
N GLN A 23 13.18 -12.01 -5.74
CA GLN A 23 14.33 -11.44 -5.08
C GLN A 23 14.65 -12.08 -3.72
N GLY A 24 13.84 -13.04 -3.25
CA GLY A 24 14.05 -13.77 -1.99
C GLY A 24 13.64 -12.99 -0.74
N TRP A 25 12.98 -11.84 -0.87
CA TRP A 25 12.64 -11.00 0.28
C TRP A 25 11.60 -11.62 1.21
N LEU A 26 10.72 -12.48 0.70
CA LEU A 26 9.69 -13.13 1.53
C LEU A 26 10.28 -14.08 2.59
N ASP A 27 11.49 -14.60 2.37
CA ASP A 27 12.20 -15.46 3.33
C ASP A 27 12.82 -14.66 4.49
N ILE A 28 13.03 -13.35 4.27
CA ILE A 28 13.67 -12.44 5.23
C ILE A 28 12.62 -11.58 5.94
N VAL A 29 11.70 -11.03 5.16
CA VAL A 29 10.66 -10.11 5.61
C VAL A 29 9.32 -10.66 5.13
N PRO A 30 8.59 -11.40 5.97
CA PRO A 30 7.32 -11.99 5.58
C PRO A 30 6.31 -10.90 5.19
N MET A 31 5.88 -10.93 3.93
CA MET A 31 4.90 -9.99 3.38
C MET A 31 3.77 -10.75 2.70
N GLN A 32 2.55 -10.27 2.88
CA GLN A 32 1.36 -10.83 2.25
C GLN A 32 0.55 -9.70 1.62
N PHE A 33 0.10 -9.91 0.38
CA PHE A 33 -0.82 -9.02 -0.30
C PHE A 33 -2.23 -9.62 -0.21
N VAL A 34 -3.19 -8.80 0.20
CA VAL A 34 -4.62 -9.13 0.28
C VAL A 34 -5.38 -8.10 -0.54
N THR A 35 -6.29 -8.54 -1.37
CA THR A 35 -7.09 -7.69 -2.25
C THR A 35 -8.45 -7.37 -1.64
N PHE A 36 -9.11 -6.34 -2.14
CA PHE A 36 -10.50 -6.02 -1.76
C PHE A 36 -11.45 -7.20 -1.97
N ALA A 37 -11.25 -8.00 -3.01
CA ALA A 37 -12.09 -9.15 -3.30
C ALA A 37 -11.94 -10.27 -2.25
N GLU A 38 -10.74 -10.46 -1.71
CA GLU A 38 -10.50 -11.41 -0.62
C GLU A 38 -11.06 -10.92 0.72
N MET A 39 -11.34 -9.62 0.83
CA MET A 39 -11.91 -8.98 2.01
C MET A 39 -13.41 -8.66 1.84
N ASP A 40 -14.05 -9.18 0.80
CA ASP A 40 -15.45 -8.91 0.44
C ASP A 40 -15.80 -7.41 0.35
N LEU A 41 -14.82 -6.58 -0.04
CA LEU A 41 -15.00 -5.13 -0.19
C LEU A 41 -15.46 -4.78 -1.61
N SER A 42 -16.44 -3.89 -1.68
CA SER A 42 -16.86 -3.26 -2.94
C SER A 42 -15.71 -2.44 -3.53
N ILE A 43 -15.58 -2.41 -4.86
CA ILE A 43 -14.60 -1.53 -5.54
C ILE A 43 -14.92 -0.04 -5.37
N ASN A 44 -16.18 0.30 -5.07
CA ASN A 44 -16.66 1.68 -4.90
C ASN A 44 -16.69 2.12 -3.44
N ILE A 45 -16.07 1.34 -2.54
CA ILE A 45 -15.96 1.68 -1.13
C ILE A 45 -15.17 3.00 -0.97
N ASP A 46 -15.59 3.85 -0.04
CA ASP A 46 -14.96 5.15 0.17
C ASP A 46 -13.60 5.05 0.87
N ASP A 47 -12.80 6.11 0.81
CA ASP A 47 -11.42 6.10 1.30
C ASP A 47 -11.35 5.97 2.82
N ARG A 48 -12.33 6.54 3.53
CA ARG A 48 -12.41 6.51 4.98
C ARG A 48 -12.66 5.10 5.48
N THR A 49 -13.64 4.42 4.91
CA THR A 49 -13.98 3.04 5.28
C THR A 49 -12.81 2.09 4.98
N VAL A 50 -12.18 2.21 3.81
CA VAL A 50 -11.00 1.38 3.49
C VAL A 50 -9.84 1.63 4.44
N TRP A 51 -9.52 2.90 4.72
CA TRP A 51 -8.41 3.24 5.58
C TRP A 51 -8.63 2.73 7.01
N ARG A 52 -9.83 2.94 7.59
CA ARG A 52 -10.18 2.41 8.91
C ARG A 52 -10.07 0.90 8.97
N LEU A 53 -10.62 0.19 7.99
CA LEU A 53 -10.52 -1.26 7.92
C LEU A 53 -9.06 -1.73 7.86
N ALA A 54 -8.22 -1.05 7.07
CA ALA A 54 -6.79 -1.36 7.03
C ALA A 54 -6.12 -1.16 8.41
N GLN A 55 -6.39 -0.05 9.09
CA GLN A 55 -5.83 0.22 10.43
C GLN A 55 -6.33 -0.78 11.48
N GLU A 56 -7.64 -1.06 11.53
CA GLU A 56 -8.25 -2.01 12.47
C GLU A 56 -7.66 -3.42 12.35
N ASN A 57 -7.26 -3.81 11.13
CA ASN A 57 -6.66 -5.11 10.83
C ASN A 57 -5.12 -5.07 10.78
N GLN A 58 -4.49 -3.96 11.17
CA GLN A 58 -3.02 -3.77 11.12
C GLN A 58 -2.41 -4.06 9.74
N MET A 59 -3.09 -3.58 8.69
CA MET A 59 -2.68 -3.70 7.30
C MET A 59 -2.17 -2.35 6.77
N ILE A 60 -1.15 -2.40 5.92
CA ILE A 60 -0.67 -1.24 5.16
C ILE A 60 -1.51 -1.12 3.88
N LEU A 61 -2.15 0.02 3.65
CA LEU A 61 -2.85 0.28 2.39
C LEU A 61 -1.81 0.61 1.30
N LEU A 62 -1.76 -0.21 0.24
CA LEU A 62 -0.90 0.01 -0.92
C LEU A 62 -1.76 0.42 -2.13
N THR A 63 -1.45 1.57 -2.72
CA THR A 63 -2.20 2.18 -3.83
C THR A 63 -1.24 2.79 -4.86
N ALA A 64 -1.71 3.17 -6.04
CA ALA A 64 -0.89 3.91 -7.02
C ALA A 64 -1.49 5.24 -7.46
N ASN A 65 -2.81 5.40 -7.32
CA ASN A 65 -3.44 6.69 -7.49
C ASN A 65 -4.84 6.65 -6.88
N ARG A 66 -4.97 7.13 -5.64
CA ARG A 66 -6.27 7.42 -5.02
C ARG A 66 -6.37 8.92 -4.84
N SER A 67 -6.63 9.61 -5.94
CA SER A 67 -7.09 10.99 -5.92
C SER A 67 -8.59 10.99 -6.16
N MET A 68 -9.36 10.77 -5.11
CA MET A 68 -10.74 11.25 -5.11
C MET A 68 -10.70 12.68 -4.56
N GLU A 69 -11.18 13.65 -5.33
CA GLU A 69 -11.45 14.98 -4.80
C GLU A 69 -12.72 14.91 -3.92
N GLY A 70 -12.70 15.52 -2.74
CA GLY A 70 -13.87 15.64 -1.86
C GLY A 70 -13.62 15.29 -0.40
N LYS A 71 -14.72 15.33 0.37
CA LYS A 71 -14.75 15.20 1.84
C LYS A 71 -14.25 13.86 2.42
N ASP A 72 -14.29 12.82 1.59
CA ASP A 72 -13.86 11.47 1.91
C ASP A 72 -12.66 11.07 1.06
N SER A 73 -11.87 12.06 0.62
CA SER A 73 -10.58 11.82 -0.02
C SER A 73 -9.60 11.21 0.99
N LEU A 74 -8.72 10.33 0.52
CA LEU A 74 -7.70 9.72 1.35
C LEU A 74 -6.85 10.77 2.07
N GLU A 75 -6.50 11.87 1.42
CA GLU A 75 -5.75 12.98 2.04
C GLU A 75 -6.51 13.61 3.21
N GLN A 76 -7.83 13.82 3.06
CA GLN A 76 -8.65 14.35 4.14
C GLN A 76 -8.76 13.37 5.31
N VAL A 77 -8.98 12.08 5.01
CA VAL A 77 -9.02 11.03 6.02
C VAL A 77 -7.70 10.97 6.80
N LEU A 78 -6.57 10.98 6.10
CA LEU A 78 -5.24 10.99 6.72
C LEU A 78 -4.96 12.26 7.52
N ARG A 79 -5.56 13.39 7.17
CA ARG A 79 -5.44 14.62 7.96
C ARG A 79 -6.28 14.56 9.25
N GLU A 80 -7.48 14.00 9.17
CA GLU A 80 -8.47 14.01 10.25
C GLU A 80 -8.26 12.87 11.26
N GLU A 81 -7.89 11.68 10.80
CA GLU A 81 -7.95 10.46 11.61
C GLU A 81 -6.58 9.84 11.93
N ASN A 82 -5.51 10.26 11.24
CA ASN A 82 -4.18 9.71 11.47
C ASN A 82 -3.65 10.08 12.86
N THR A 83 -3.09 9.10 13.55
CA THR A 83 -2.47 9.20 14.88
C THR A 83 -0.99 8.83 14.81
N SER A 84 -0.24 9.01 15.92
CA SER A 84 1.16 8.57 15.99
C SER A 84 1.34 7.07 15.79
N GLU A 85 0.30 6.27 16.04
CA GLU A 85 0.35 4.82 15.95
C GLU A 85 -0.12 4.28 14.59
N SER A 86 -0.72 5.14 13.76
CA SER A 86 -1.33 4.74 12.49
C SER A 86 -0.28 4.21 11.50
N LEU A 87 -0.57 3.11 10.83
CA LEU A 87 0.26 2.60 9.74
C LEU A 87 0.17 3.55 8.53
N PRO A 88 1.29 3.78 7.82
CA PRO A 88 1.28 4.64 6.65
C PRO A 88 0.48 4.02 5.50
N VAL A 89 -0.06 4.88 4.64
CA VAL A 89 -0.45 4.52 3.28
C VAL A 89 0.77 4.58 2.39
N ILE A 90 1.02 3.55 1.60
CA ILE A 90 2.09 3.53 0.61
C ILE A 90 1.50 3.77 -0.78
N THR A 91 2.06 4.73 -1.52
CA THR A 91 1.67 5.05 -2.88
C THR A 91 2.82 4.81 -3.85
N VAL A 92 2.61 3.91 -4.80
CA VAL A 92 3.49 3.73 -5.97
C VAL A 92 3.30 4.93 -6.89
N SER A 93 4.37 5.65 -7.19
CA SER A 93 4.26 6.92 -7.92
C SER A 93 3.86 6.74 -9.39
N ASN A 94 4.15 5.59 -9.99
CA ASN A 94 3.81 5.28 -11.37
C ASN A 94 3.51 3.78 -11.54
N ALA A 95 2.21 3.43 -11.55
CA ALA A 95 1.76 2.05 -11.76
C ALA A 95 2.22 1.47 -13.10
N ASP A 96 2.17 2.26 -14.19
CA ASP A 96 2.54 1.76 -15.52
C ASP A 96 4.01 1.32 -15.56
N ARG A 97 4.90 2.07 -14.91
CA ARG A 97 6.32 1.69 -14.77
C ARG A 97 6.50 0.51 -13.82
N LEU A 98 5.70 0.41 -12.75
CA LEU A 98 5.72 -0.76 -11.87
C LEU A 98 5.47 -2.06 -12.67
N LEU A 99 4.59 -2.03 -13.68
CA LEU A 99 4.35 -3.17 -14.57
C LEU A 99 5.46 -3.36 -15.60
N ASN A 100 5.83 -2.29 -16.33
CA ASN A 100 6.57 -2.40 -17.57
C ASN A 100 8.09 -2.18 -17.45
N ASP A 101 8.57 -1.67 -16.32
CA ASP A 101 9.98 -1.32 -16.10
C ASP A 101 10.52 -2.10 -14.89
N SER A 102 11.39 -3.08 -15.17
CA SER A 102 11.95 -3.96 -14.13
C SER A 102 12.88 -3.24 -13.17
N GLU A 103 13.59 -2.21 -13.62
CA GLU A 103 14.49 -1.42 -12.75
C GLU A 103 13.65 -0.56 -11.80
N TYR A 104 12.62 0.09 -12.32
CA TYR A 104 11.66 0.85 -11.52
C TYR A 104 10.98 -0.03 -10.47
N ARG A 105 10.49 -1.20 -10.88
CA ARG A 105 9.91 -2.18 -9.96
C ARG A 105 10.92 -2.68 -8.92
N GLY A 106 12.19 -2.85 -9.29
CA GLY A 106 13.26 -3.17 -8.33
C GLY A 106 13.37 -2.13 -7.22
N ARG A 107 13.40 -0.85 -7.57
CA ARG A 107 13.42 0.25 -6.59
C ARG A 107 12.16 0.30 -5.73
N CYS A 108 10.98 0.04 -6.31
CA CYS A 108 9.74 -0.13 -5.53
C CYS A 108 9.89 -1.24 -4.47
N VAL A 109 10.49 -2.39 -4.83
CA VAL A 109 10.69 -3.51 -3.88
C VAL A 109 11.62 -3.07 -2.75
N GLU A 110 12.76 -2.45 -3.08
CA GLU A 110 13.72 -1.95 -2.09
C GLU A 110 13.07 -0.99 -1.10
N SER A 111 12.33 0.01 -1.60
CA SER A 111 11.62 0.96 -0.74
C SER A 111 10.55 0.29 0.13
N LEU A 112 9.81 -0.68 -0.41
CA LEU A 112 8.80 -1.40 0.36
C LEU A 112 9.43 -2.22 1.49
N VAL A 113 10.54 -2.90 1.21
CA VAL A 113 11.28 -3.71 2.18
C VAL A 113 11.86 -2.82 3.29
N GLU A 114 12.46 -1.69 2.96
CA GLU A 114 12.98 -0.71 3.93
C GLU A 114 11.87 -0.25 4.89
N ILE A 115 10.71 0.12 4.35
CA ILE A 115 9.57 0.56 5.17
C ILE A 115 9.08 -0.55 6.10
N VAL A 116 9.03 -1.81 5.64
CA VAL A 116 8.57 -2.92 6.49
C VAL A 116 9.58 -3.25 7.58
N LEU A 117 10.88 -3.17 7.29
CA LEU A 117 11.95 -3.43 8.26
C LEU A 117 11.96 -2.42 9.41
N ASP A 118 11.57 -1.17 9.15
CA ASP A 118 11.56 -0.08 10.15
C ASP A 118 10.18 0.57 10.28
N ILE A 119 9.12 -0.25 10.26
CA ILE A 119 7.73 0.25 10.21
C ILE A 119 7.38 1.22 11.35
N ASP A 120 8.00 1.05 12.52
CA ASP A 120 7.75 1.90 13.68
C ASP A 120 8.22 3.34 13.46
N THR A 121 9.31 3.55 12.70
CA THR A 121 9.78 4.88 12.29
C THR A 121 8.83 5.56 11.31
N TYR A 122 8.01 4.79 10.59
CA TYR A 122 7.04 5.28 9.62
C TYR A 122 5.61 5.43 10.18
N ARG A 123 5.37 5.06 11.44
CA ARG A 123 4.04 5.26 12.05
C ARG A 123 3.69 6.74 12.13
N GLY A 124 2.44 7.05 11.86
CA GLY A 124 1.92 8.41 11.81
C GLY A 124 2.42 9.26 10.64
N ALA A 125 3.25 8.73 9.74
CA ALA A 125 3.76 9.43 8.56
C ALA A 125 2.68 9.78 7.52
N ARG A 126 1.44 9.31 7.73
CA ARG A 126 0.28 9.43 6.82
C ARG A 126 0.51 8.71 5.50
N ARG A 127 1.21 9.34 4.57
CA ARG A 127 1.35 8.85 3.19
C ARG A 127 2.82 8.90 2.77
N ILE A 128 3.31 7.77 2.28
CA ILE A 128 4.67 7.60 1.78
C ILE A 128 4.59 7.28 0.31
N PHE A 129 5.34 8.01 -0.51
CA PHE A 129 5.47 7.73 -1.93
C PHE A 129 6.72 6.90 -2.15
N ILE A 130 6.55 5.75 -2.77
CA ILE A 130 7.67 4.96 -3.30
C ILE A 130 7.78 5.21 -4.81
N PRO A 131 8.95 4.94 -5.42
CA PRO A 131 9.13 5.09 -6.85
C PRO A 131 8.31 4.04 -7.60
#